data_AF-A0ABC9DNM5-F1
#
_entry.id   AF-A0ABC9DNM5-F1
#
_cell.length_a   1.000
_cell.length_b   1.000
_cell.length_c   1.000
_cell.angle_alpha   90.00
_cell.angle_beta   90.00
_cell.angle_gamma   90.00
#
_symmetry.space_group_name_H-M   'P 1'
#
loop_
_entity.id
_entity.type
_entity.pdbx_description
1 polymer ?
#
loop_
_entity_poly.entity_id
_entity_poly.type
_entity_poly.pdbx_seq_one_letter_code
_entity_poly.pdbx_strand_id
1 'polypeptide(L)'
;MAAHSLSLTITRSRAPLALRRLLPPRLAAAPASRRLSSSSSSSAATATRAWRPGLAGYPPLRPRAATGAGAGRRRIGSELVGCRAMSGSENSTVAAELGVAERSGNVEQLPFVNDKHGGVIIQMVSPMDPAVFSASLKAALAKWREQGIRGVWIKLPITLSNLITPAVEEGFWYHHAEETYLMLAYWLPNTTHTLPVNATHRVGVGAFIMNDKREVLAVQEKSGVLRGLGVWKFPTGVIEPGEDINVGAVREVKEETGIDAEFVEVLAFRQSHKAFFDKSDLFFVCLLRPLSYDITKQDSEIEACQWMPVEEFAAQPFVQKHELVKYILEVSLAKVDKEYAGFSPISIKSAFTDKLSLFYMNRRDLDKASGSSSQ
;
A
#
# COMPACT_ATOMS: atom_id res chain seq x y z
N MET A 1 43.21 6.83 -44.32
CA MET A 1 44.29 7.84 -44.26
C MET A 1 43.70 9.21 -44.55
N ALA A 2 44.20 10.23 -43.84
CA ALA A 2 43.90 11.67 -43.94
C ALA A 2 42.55 12.15 -43.37
N ALA A 3 42.61 12.52 -42.08
CA ALA A 3 41.70 13.40 -41.38
C ALA A 3 42.02 14.87 -41.71
N HIS A 4 41.01 15.74 -41.76
CA HIS A 4 41.20 17.18 -41.63
C HIS A 4 40.41 17.72 -40.45
N SER A 5 41.18 18.27 -39.53
CA SER A 5 40.81 18.97 -38.29
C SER A 5 40.39 20.41 -38.61
N LEU A 6 39.32 20.89 -37.97
CA LEU A 6 39.07 22.32 -37.79
C LEU A 6 38.76 22.57 -36.32
N SER A 7 39.67 23.30 -35.69
CA SER A 7 39.62 23.82 -34.33
C SER A 7 39.47 25.35 -34.43
N LEU A 8 38.53 25.95 -33.71
CA LEU A 8 38.59 27.39 -33.43
C LEU A 8 37.87 27.77 -32.11
N THR A 9 38.71 27.86 -31.09
CA THR A 9 38.92 28.99 -30.16
C THR A 9 37.72 29.72 -29.55
N ILE A 10 37.63 29.51 -28.23
CA ILE A 10 36.93 30.30 -27.21
C ILE A 10 37.59 31.68 -27.05
N THR A 11 36.80 32.75 -27.02
CA THR A 11 37.20 34.05 -26.43
C THR A 11 36.27 34.44 -25.29
N ARG A 12 36.86 34.62 -24.11
CA ARG A 12 36.27 35.21 -22.90
C ARG A 12 36.18 36.73 -23.08
N SER A 13 35.10 37.34 -22.62
CA SER A 13 35.10 38.76 -22.24
C SER A 13 34.37 38.96 -20.92
N ARG A 14 34.96 39.79 -20.06
CA ARG A 14 34.64 40.08 -18.66
C ARG A 14 33.52 41.13 -18.55
N ALA A 15 32.79 41.04 -17.43
CA ALA A 15 31.86 42.03 -16.89
C ALA A 15 32.50 43.41 -16.60
N PRO A 16 31.66 44.42 -16.29
CA PRO A 16 31.68 44.89 -14.90
C PRO A 16 30.29 45.13 -14.27
N LEU A 17 30.33 45.18 -12.93
CA LEU A 17 29.23 45.35 -11.98
C LEU A 17 28.54 46.73 -12.07
N ALA A 18 27.24 46.75 -11.77
CA ALA A 18 26.60 47.87 -11.08
C ALA A 18 25.49 47.38 -10.15
N LEU A 19 25.68 47.68 -8.87
CA LEU A 19 24.85 47.35 -7.72
C LEU A 19 23.71 48.39 -7.60
N ARG A 20 22.44 47.99 -7.60
CA ARG A 20 21.35 48.84 -7.08
C ARG A 20 20.36 48.01 -6.28
N ARG A 21 20.42 48.22 -4.95
CA ARG A 21 19.46 47.73 -3.96
C ARG A 21 18.11 48.43 -4.18
N LEU A 22 17.04 47.65 -4.30
CA LEU A 22 15.67 48.15 -4.13
C LEU A 22 15.11 47.56 -2.83
N LEU A 23 14.75 48.46 -1.93
CA LEU A 23 14.02 48.21 -0.68
C LEU A 23 12.53 48.00 -1.00
N PRO A 24 11.79 47.16 -0.25
CA PRO A 24 10.34 47.10 -0.33
C PRO A 24 9.68 48.17 0.54
N PRO A 25 8.50 48.72 0.18
CA PRO A 25 7.77 49.64 1.03
C PRO A 25 7.02 48.91 2.16
N ARG A 26 6.83 49.68 3.24
CA ARG A 26 6.32 49.29 4.56
C ARG A 26 4.82 48.96 4.58
N LEU A 27 4.48 48.12 5.56
CA LEU A 27 3.14 47.88 6.12
C LEU A 27 2.41 49.20 6.47
N ALA A 28 1.12 49.26 6.13
CA ALA A 28 0.15 50.16 6.74
C ALA A 28 -0.93 49.35 7.45
N ALA A 29 -1.26 49.78 8.66
CA ALA A 29 -2.15 49.15 9.61
C ALA A 29 -3.64 49.31 9.28
N ALA A 30 -4.44 48.40 9.86
CA ALA A 30 -5.90 48.34 9.80
C ALA A 30 -6.62 49.54 10.45
N PRO A 31 -7.95 49.63 10.25
CA PRO A 31 -8.84 49.83 11.39
C PRO A 31 -9.93 48.76 11.48
N ALA A 32 -10.46 48.65 12.71
CA ALA A 32 -11.29 47.57 13.21
C ALA A 32 -12.81 47.78 13.04
N SER A 33 -13.51 46.66 13.22
CA SER A 33 -14.86 46.49 13.81
C SER A 33 -16.10 46.53 12.89
N ARG A 34 -16.79 45.38 12.81
CA ARG A 34 -18.14 45.21 13.39
C ARG A 34 -18.48 43.73 13.53
N ARG A 35 -18.89 43.34 14.74
CA ARG A 35 -19.60 42.08 15.06
C ARG A 35 -21.07 42.22 14.67
N LEU A 36 -21.71 41.12 14.28
CA LEU A 36 -23.11 40.70 14.51
C LEU A 36 -23.22 39.26 13.93
N SER A 37 -23.16 38.22 14.77
CA SER A 37 -24.28 37.44 15.34
C SER A 37 -24.89 36.38 14.40
N SER A 38 -24.45 35.14 14.64
CA SER A 38 -25.19 33.86 14.64
C SER A 38 -26.41 33.64 13.73
N SER A 39 -26.32 32.62 12.88
CA SER A 39 -27.34 31.56 12.83
C SER A 39 -26.68 30.23 12.45
N SER A 40 -26.99 29.20 13.24
CA SER A 40 -26.50 27.84 13.17
C SER A 40 -27.35 27.01 12.21
N SER A 41 -26.72 26.31 11.27
CA SER A 41 -27.29 25.08 10.71
C SER A 41 -26.16 24.06 10.54
N SER A 42 -26.38 22.91 11.16
CA SER A 42 -25.49 21.75 11.24
C SER A 42 -25.51 20.98 9.92
N SER A 43 -24.34 20.80 9.30
CA SER A 43 -24.12 19.75 8.29
C SER A 43 -22.82 19.02 8.60
N ALA A 44 -22.90 17.70 8.55
CA ALA A 44 -21.84 16.77 8.89
C ALA A 44 -20.62 16.97 7.97
N ALA A 45 -19.46 17.25 8.56
CA ALA A 45 -18.21 17.37 7.85
C ALA A 45 -17.44 16.04 7.92
N THR A 46 -17.38 15.36 6.78
CA THR A 46 -16.46 14.25 6.49
C THR A 46 -15.02 14.73 6.69
N ALA A 47 -14.26 13.98 7.48
CA ALA A 47 -12.90 14.33 7.87
C ALA A 47 -11.96 14.35 6.65
N THR A 48 -11.53 15.55 6.26
CA THR A 48 -10.46 15.76 5.27
C THR A 48 -9.10 15.68 5.96
N ARG A 49 -8.29 14.68 5.61
CA ARG A 49 -6.96 14.46 6.21
C ARG A 49 -5.87 15.06 5.33
N ALA A 50 -5.59 16.35 5.52
CA ALA A 50 -4.35 16.97 5.05
C ALA A 50 -3.30 16.90 6.18
N TRP A 51 -2.23 16.13 6.00
CA TRP A 51 -1.14 16.04 6.98
C TRP A 51 0.20 16.42 6.36
N ARG A 52 0.96 17.28 7.06
CA ARG A 52 2.31 17.75 6.69
C ARG A 52 3.35 16.94 7.46
N PRO A 53 4.46 16.47 6.85
CA PRO A 53 5.60 15.98 7.62
C PRO A 53 6.50 17.15 8.02
N GLY A 54 6.71 17.29 9.33
CA GLY A 54 7.79 18.10 9.89
C GLY A 54 9.12 17.33 9.85
N LEU A 55 10.16 17.98 9.34
CA LEU A 55 11.54 17.50 9.36
C LEU A 55 12.11 17.63 10.78
N ALA A 56 12.50 16.52 11.39
CA ALA A 56 13.40 16.51 12.54
C ALA A 56 14.41 15.36 12.36
N GLY A 57 15.68 15.73 12.17
CA GLY A 57 16.78 14.79 12.02
C GLY A 57 17.19 14.18 13.36
N TYR A 58 17.51 12.88 13.33
CA TYR A 58 18.19 12.19 14.42
C TYR A 58 19.50 11.56 13.88
N PRO A 59 20.61 11.60 14.64
CA PRO A 59 21.90 11.08 14.20
C PRO A 59 21.98 9.55 14.33
N PRO A 60 22.94 8.89 13.63
CA PRO A 60 23.01 7.43 13.58
C PRO A 60 23.65 6.83 14.82
N LEU A 61 23.07 5.74 15.32
CA LEU A 61 23.67 4.86 16.32
C LEU A 61 24.68 3.92 15.65
N ARG A 62 25.91 3.89 16.18
CA ARG A 62 27.01 3.01 15.73
C ARG A 62 26.80 1.57 16.24
N PRO A 63 27.14 0.52 15.46
CA PRO A 63 27.29 -0.83 15.98
C PRO A 63 28.65 -1.00 16.68
N ARG A 64 28.63 -1.70 17.82
CA ARG A 64 29.82 -2.10 18.58
C ARG A 64 30.31 -3.45 18.05
N ALA A 65 31.61 -3.54 17.77
CA ALA A 65 32.29 -4.72 17.26
C ALA A 65 32.28 -5.89 18.27
N ALA A 66 32.11 -7.11 17.77
CA ALA A 66 32.45 -8.33 18.47
C ALA A 66 33.36 -9.17 17.58
N THR A 67 34.57 -9.41 18.07
CA THR A 67 35.59 -10.31 17.52
C THR A 67 35.27 -11.75 17.88
N GLY A 68 35.48 -12.69 16.94
CA GLY A 68 35.46 -14.12 17.24
C GLY A 68 35.56 -14.98 15.98
N ALA A 69 36.78 -15.43 15.68
CA ALA A 69 37.07 -16.38 14.62
C ALA A 69 36.71 -17.82 15.04
N GLY A 70 36.25 -18.63 14.09
CA GLY A 70 36.04 -20.07 14.27
C GLY A 70 35.60 -20.74 12.97
N ALA A 71 36.56 -21.34 12.26
CA ALA A 71 36.34 -22.08 11.03
C ALA A 71 35.73 -23.47 11.31
N GLY A 72 34.77 -23.91 10.47
CA GLY A 72 34.25 -25.27 10.49
C GLY A 72 33.42 -25.57 9.23
N ARG A 73 34.02 -26.28 8.27
CA ARG A 73 33.33 -26.89 7.11
C ARG A 73 32.51 -28.11 7.56
N ARG A 74 31.25 -28.24 7.11
CA ARG A 74 30.66 -29.49 6.59
C ARG A 74 29.32 -29.29 5.85
N ARG A 75 28.95 -30.34 5.11
CA ARG A 75 28.15 -30.43 3.87
C ARG A 75 26.62 -30.35 4.03
N ILE A 76 25.99 -29.83 2.96
CA ILE A 76 24.76 -30.23 2.23
C ILE A 76 23.70 -31.07 2.97
N GLY A 77 22.49 -30.53 3.03
CA GLY A 77 21.21 -31.25 3.11
C GLY A 77 20.10 -30.35 2.57
N SER A 78 19.42 -30.79 1.49
CA SER A 78 18.34 -30.04 0.85
C SER A 78 17.01 -30.44 1.48
N GLU A 79 16.26 -29.50 2.04
CA GLU A 79 14.84 -29.70 2.31
C GLU A 79 14.08 -28.42 1.92
N LEU A 80 13.20 -28.57 0.93
CA LEU A 80 12.26 -27.55 0.51
C LEU A 80 11.27 -27.29 1.65
N VAL A 81 11.39 -26.14 2.30
CA VAL A 81 10.35 -25.62 3.19
C VAL A 81 9.40 -24.79 2.34
N GLY A 82 8.20 -25.34 2.11
CA GLY A 82 7.12 -24.66 1.40
C GLY A 82 6.56 -23.49 2.21
N CYS A 83 6.70 -22.28 1.69
CA CYS A 83 6.01 -21.10 2.20
C CYS A 83 4.54 -21.16 1.78
N ARG A 84 3.62 -21.32 2.74
CA ARG A 84 2.18 -21.15 2.55
C ARG A 84 1.76 -19.74 2.96
N ALA A 85 1.08 -19.04 2.06
CA ALA A 85 0.64 -17.67 2.22
C ALA A 85 -0.52 -17.53 3.21
N MET A 86 -0.53 -16.41 3.94
CA MET A 86 -1.63 -15.94 4.77
C MET A 86 -2.77 -15.44 3.88
N SER A 87 -3.88 -16.17 3.82
CA SER A 87 -5.13 -15.68 3.25
C SER A 87 -5.99 -15.15 4.39
N GLY A 88 -6.27 -13.84 4.36
CA GLY A 88 -7.39 -13.26 5.08
C GLY A 88 -8.67 -13.79 4.46
N SER A 89 -9.47 -14.49 5.25
CA SER A 89 -10.84 -14.84 4.90
C SER A 89 -11.71 -14.66 6.12
N GLU A 90 -12.63 -13.72 6.01
CA GLU A 90 -13.83 -13.66 6.82
C GLU A 90 -14.72 -14.88 6.55
N ASN A 91 -15.45 -15.24 7.60
CA ASN A 91 -16.52 -16.24 7.70
C ASN A 91 -16.16 -17.67 7.24
N SER A 92 -15.58 -18.43 8.18
CA SER A 92 -15.92 -19.85 8.32
C SER A 92 -16.26 -20.11 9.77
N THR A 93 -17.52 -20.48 10.04
CA THR A 93 -17.98 -21.04 11.31
C THR A 93 -17.24 -22.36 11.55
N VAL A 94 -16.07 -22.28 12.18
CA VAL A 94 -15.41 -23.43 12.78
C VAL A 94 -16.09 -23.61 14.13
N ALA A 95 -16.62 -24.81 14.39
CA ALA A 95 -17.28 -25.14 15.64
C ALA A 95 -16.39 -24.70 16.82
N ALA A 96 -16.90 -23.76 17.62
CA ALA A 96 -16.27 -23.35 18.85
C ALA A 96 -16.30 -24.54 19.81
N GLU A 97 -15.17 -25.20 20.03
CA GLU A 97 -15.00 -26.02 21.23
C GLU A 97 -14.92 -25.06 22.42
N LEU A 98 -16.10 -24.70 22.93
CA LEU A 98 -16.26 -24.07 24.23
C LEU A 98 -15.94 -25.14 25.29
N GLY A 99 -14.70 -25.19 25.76
CA GLY A 99 -14.32 -26.03 26.89
C GLY A 99 -15.16 -25.67 28.12
N VAL A 100 -15.92 -26.65 28.65
CA VAL A 100 -16.72 -26.51 29.87
C VAL A 100 -15.85 -26.81 31.11
N ALA A 101 -16.13 -26.05 32.17
CA ALA A 101 -15.30 -25.79 33.34
C ALA A 101 -15.09 -26.96 34.32
N GLU A 102 -13.91 -26.96 34.94
CA GLU A 102 -13.71 -27.41 36.33
C GLU A 102 -13.20 -26.22 37.17
N ARG A 103 -13.87 -25.98 38.31
CA ARG A 103 -13.55 -24.87 39.21
C ARG A 103 -12.36 -25.23 40.10
N SER A 104 -11.22 -24.63 39.83
CA SER A 104 -10.11 -24.54 40.78
C SER A 104 -9.44 -23.16 40.67
N GLY A 105 -9.63 -22.32 41.71
CA GLY A 105 -8.87 -21.09 41.97
C GLY A 105 -9.21 -19.86 41.09
N ASN A 106 -10.28 -19.13 41.47
CA ASN A 106 -10.64 -17.72 41.22
C ASN A 106 -10.02 -16.88 40.05
N VAL A 107 -9.67 -17.50 38.92
CA VAL A 107 -9.18 -16.81 37.72
C VAL A 107 -10.20 -16.97 36.60
N GLU A 108 -10.65 -15.84 36.04
CA GLU A 108 -11.61 -15.85 34.93
C GLU A 108 -10.93 -16.39 33.66
N GLN A 109 -11.61 -17.27 32.93
CA GLN A 109 -11.03 -17.87 31.73
C GLN A 109 -11.18 -16.91 30.55
N LEU A 110 -10.06 -16.58 29.90
CA LEU A 110 -10.10 -15.72 28.70
C LEU A 110 -10.71 -16.48 27.51
N PRO A 111 -11.61 -15.84 26.73
CA PRO A 111 -12.17 -16.43 25.52
C PRO A 111 -11.10 -16.55 24.43
N PHE A 112 -10.90 -17.75 23.88
CA PHE A 112 -9.90 -17.98 22.82
C PHE A 112 -10.38 -19.00 21.78
N VAL A 113 -9.74 -18.97 20.62
CA VAL A 113 -9.84 -19.98 19.56
C VAL A 113 -8.46 -20.47 19.15
N ASN A 114 -8.35 -21.72 18.68
CA ASN A 114 -7.10 -22.24 18.13
C ASN A 114 -6.88 -21.70 16.70
N ASP A 115 -5.66 -21.28 16.37
CA ASP A 115 -5.28 -20.96 15.00
C ASP A 115 -4.89 -22.22 14.20
N LYS A 116 -4.72 -22.07 12.87
CA LYS A 116 -4.39 -23.18 11.96
C LYS A 116 -2.94 -23.65 12.05
N HIS A 117 -2.13 -23.06 12.93
CA HIS A 117 -0.68 -23.27 13.05
C HIS A 117 -0.25 -23.71 14.47
N GLY A 118 -1.21 -24.11 15.32
CA GLY A 118 -0.97 -24.55 16.69
C GLY A 118 -0.70 -23.39 17.67
N GLY A 119 -1.17 -22.19 17.34
CA GLY A 119 -1.28 -21.05 18.23
C GLY A 119 -2.72 -20.82 18.72
N VAL A 120 -2.92 -19.76 19.49
CA VAL A 120 -4.22 -19.38 20.05
C VAL A 120 -4.49 -17.89 19.83
N ILE A 121 -5.76 -17.53 19.64
CA ILE A 121 -6.22 -16.16 19.48
C ILE A 121 -7.23 -15.85 20.58
N ILE A 122 -6.85 -14.98 21.51
CA ILE A 122 -7.74 -14.42 22.52
C ILE A 122 -8.63 -13.37 21.87
N GLN A 123 -9.95 -13.52 22.03
CA GLN A 123 -10.95 -12.65 21.42
C GLN A 123 -11.71 -11.89 22.51
N MET A 124 -11.23 -10.69 22.85
CA MET A 124 -11.89 -9.88 23.87
C MET A 124 -13.17 -9.27 23.29
N VAL A 125 -14.31 -9.53 23.95
CA VAL A 125 -15.63 -9.03 23.52
C VAL A 125 -16.37 -8.27 24.63
N SER A 126 -16.05 -8.56 25.89
CA SER A 126 -16.70 -7.97 27.06
C SER A 126 -15.72 -7.09 27.85
N PRO A 127 -16.20 -6.00 28.48
CA PRO A 127 -15.40 -5.24 29.42
C PRO A 127 -14.83 -6.12 30.52
N MET A 128 -13.56 -5.88 30.85
CA MET A 128 -12.84 -6.61 31.89
C MET A 128 -11.96 -5.63 32.67
N ASP A 129 -11.84 -5.85 33.97
CA ASP A 129 -10.92 -5.10 34.82
C ASP A 129 -9.46 -5.43 34.46
N PRO A 130 -8.55 -4.44 34.33
CA PRO A 130 -7.15 -4.67 33.96
C PRO A 130 -6.38 -5.64 34.87
N ALA A 131 -6.64 -5.63 36.19
CA ALA A 131 -5.96 -6.51 37.13
C ALA A 131 -6.47 -7.96 37.01
N VAL A 132 -7.78 -8.13 36.83
CA VAL A 132 -8.38 -9.44 36.55
C VAL A 132 -7.86 -10.00 35.22
N PHE A 133 -7.78 -9.16 34.19
CA PHE A 133 -7.22 -9.54 32.89
C PHE A 133 -5.75 -9.96 33.00
N SER A 134 -4.91 -9.22 33.73
CA SER A 134 -3.50 -9.59 33.94
C SER A 134 -3.35 -10.94 34.64
N ALA A 135 -4.12 -11.19 35.70
CA ALA A 135 -4.10 -12.48 36.41
C ALA A 135 -4.54 -13.63 35.50
N SER A 136 -5.59 -13.40 34.70
CA SER A 136 -6.14 -14.37 33.75
C SER A 136 -5.19 -14.67 32.60
N LEU A 137 -4.53 -13.63 32.06
CA LEU A 137 -3.53 -13.75 31.01
C LEU A 137 -2.32 -14.55 31.50
N LYS A 138 -1.79 -14.25 32.70
CA LYS A 138 -0.67 -15.00 33.31
C LYS A 138 -0.97 -16.48 33.43
N ALA A 139 -2.15 -16.82 33.98
CA ALA A 139 -2.57 -18.20 34.15
C ALA A 139 -2.70 -18.93 32.80
N ALA A 140 -3.31 -18.26 31.80
CA ALA A 140 -3.45 -18.80 30.45
C ALA A 140 -2.09 -19.05 29.77
N LEU A 141 -1.17 -18.10 29.84
CA LEU A 141 0.18 -18.23 29.27
C LEU A 141 0.98 -19.37 29.91
N ALA A 142 0.86 -19.56 31.23
CA ALA A 142 1.51 -20.68 31.93
C ALA A 142 0.99 -22.03 31.42
N LYS A 143 -0.34 -22.19 31.36
CA LYS A 143 -0.99 -23.39 30.83
C LYS A 143 -0.60 -23.67 29.38
N TRP A 144 -0.64 -22.65 28.52
CA TRP A 144 -0.30 -22.81 27.10
C TRP A 144 1.17 -23.16 26.87
N ARG A 145 2.07 -22.69 27.74
CA ARG A 145 3.48 -23.09 27.71
C ARG A 145 3.65 -24.58 27.97
N GLU A 146 2.92 -25.15 28.93
CA GLU A 146 2.92 -26.61 29.20
C GLU A 146 2.32 -27.42 28.05
N GLN A 147 1.32 -26.86 27.37
CA GLN A 147 0.68 -27.48 26.21
C GLN A 147 1.49 -27.37 24.90
N GLY A 148 2.65 -26.71 24.93
CA GLY A 148 3.50 -26.53 23.76
C GLY A 148 2.93 -25.54 22.72
N ILE A 149 1.96 -24.71 23.10
CA ILE A 149 1.48 -23.60 22.28
C ILE A 149 2.62 -22.60 22.07
N ARG A 150 2.73 -22.08 20.84
CA ARG A 150 3.83 -21.18 20.47
C ARG A 150 3.38 -19.73 20.31
N GLY A 151 2.48 -19.50 19.37
CA GLY A 151 1.95 -18.17 19.07
C GLY A 151 0.69 -17.89 19.88
N VAL A 152 0.68 -16.76 20.58
CA VAL A 152 -0.50 -16.24 21.28
C VAL A 152 -0.84 -14.88 20.69
N TRP A 153 -2.09 -14.71 20.29
CA TRP A 153 -2.60 -13.47 19.72
C TRP A 153 -3.68 -12.90 20.62
N ILE A 154 -3.82 -11.57 20.64
CA ILE A 154 -4.93 -10.89 21.32
C ILE A 154 -5.55 -9.93 20.32
N LYS A 155 -6.80 -10.21 19.95
CA LYS A 155 -7.65 -9.25 19.23
C LYS A 155 -8.39 -8.42 20.26
N LEU A 156 -8.02 -7.14 20.35
CA LEU A 156 -8.50 -6.23 21.39
C LEU A 156 -9.28 -5.08 20.74
N PRO A 157 -10.62 -5.03 20.88
CA PRO A 157 -11.44 -3.92 20.40
C PRO A 157 -11.01 -2.58 21.00
N ILE A 158 -11.13 -1.49 20.24
CA ILE A 158 -10.73 -0.15 20.68
C ILE A 158 -11.43 0.30 21.98
N THR A 159 -12.65 -0.19 22.22
CA THR A 159 -13.43 0.04 23.43
C THR A 159 -12.83 -0.61 24.68
N LEU A 160 -11.92 -1.58 24.53
CA LEU A 160 -11.22 -2.29 25.60
C LEU A 160 -9.74 -1.89 25.69
N SER A 161 -9.41 -0.68 25.25
CA SER A 161 -8.03 -0.14 25.25
C SER A 161 -7.36 -0.11 26.62
N ASN A 162 -8.13 -0.15 27.71
CA ASN A 162 -7.63 -0.29 29.09
C ASN A 162 -6.84 -1.59 29.32
N LEU A 163 -7.00 -2.60 28.46
CA LEU A 163 -6.31 -3.89 28.56
C LEU A 163 -4.98 -3.95 27.79
N ILE A 164 -4.62 -2.90 27.05
CA ILE A 164 -3.39 -2.86 26.24
C ILE A 164 -2.15 -2.87 27.15
N THR A 165 -2.09 -2.00 28.16
CA THR A 165 -0.95 -1.92 29.07
C THR A 165 -0.69 -3.24 29.79
N PRO A 166 -1.68 -3.87 30.44
CA PRO A 166 -1.50 -5.21 31.01
C PRO A 166 -0.97 -6.25 30.02
N ALA A 167 -1.45 -6.27 28.78
CA ALA A 167 -0.97 -7.23 27.78
C ALA A 167 0.50 -6.99 27.43
N VAL A 168 0.91 -5.74 27.22
CA VAL A 168 2.30 -5.39 26.90
C VAL A 168 3.24 -5.71 28.05
N GLU A 169 2.81 -5.51 29.30
CA GLU A 169 3.59 -5.88 30.49
C GLU A 169 3.85 -7.40 30.59
N GLU A 170 2.95 -8.24 30.05
CA GLU A 170 3.16 -9.69 29.91
C GLU A 170 4.02 -10.09 28.70
N GLY A 171 4.58 -9.11 27.97
CA GLY A 171 5.50 -9.34 26.86
C GLY A 171 4.87 -9.37 25.47
N PHE A 172 3.58 -9.05 25.34
CA PHE A 172 2.96 -8.88 24.04
C PHE A 172 3.48 -7.63 23.31
N TRP A 173 3.65 -7.73 22.00
CA TRP A 173 3.96 -6.61 21.12
C TRP A 173 2.83 -6.33 20.14
N TYR A 174 2.80 -5.11 19.59
CA TYR A 174 1.84 -4.74 18.57
C TYR A 174 2.21 -5.40 17.23
N HIS A 175 1.25 -6.07 16.62
CA HIS A 175 1.42 -6.64 15.28
C HIS A 175 0.80 -5.75 14.20
N HIS A 176 -0.51 -5.47 14.34
CA HIS A 176 -1.25 -4.61 13.42
C HIS A 176 -2.43 -3.98 14.13
N ALA A 177 -3.01 -2.93 13.54
CA ALA A 177 -4.21 -2.28 14.02
C ALA A 177 -5.12 -1.99 12.83
N GLU A 178 -6.42 -2.13 13.08
CA GLU A 178 -7.48 -1.62 12.22
C GLU A 178 -8.20 -0.49 12.97
N GLU A 179 -9.16 0.17 12.33
CA GLU A 179 -9.90 1.29 12.94
C GLU A 179 -10.60 0.90 14.25
N THR A 180 -11.00 -0.38 14.38
CA THR A 180 -11.83 -0.87 15.49
C THR A 180 -11.10 -1.77 16.47
N TYR A 181 -9.86 -2.21 16.18
CA TYR A 181 -9.13 -3.11 17.07
C TYR A 181 -7.61 -3.05 16.90
N LEU A 182 -6.91 -3.43 17.97
CA LEU A 182 -5.48 -3.71 17.98
C LEU A 182 -5.23 -5.22 18.03
N MET A 183 -4.35 -5.72 17.18
CA MET A 183 -3.82 -7.08 17.26
C MET A 183 -2.47 -7.06 17.96
N LEU A 184 -2.40 -7.75 19.10
CA LEU A 184 -1.15 -8.03 19.79
C LEU A 184 -0.71 -9.47 19.56
N ALA A 185 0.59 -9.70 19.60
CA ALA A 185 1.20 -11.01 19.44
C ALA A 185 2.22 -11.27 20.53
N TYR A 186 2.37 -12.54 20.89
CA TYR A 186 3.40 -13.03 21.79
C TYR A 186 3.89 -14.42 21.36
N TRP A 187 5.18 -14.66 21.50
CA TRP A 187 5.82 -15.94 21.22
C TRP A 187 6.30 -16.55 22.54
N LEU A 188 5.63 -17.63 22.96
CA LEU A 188 5.88 -18.29 24.23
C LEU A 188 7.26 -18.96 24.35
N PRO A 189 7.81 -19.59 23.28
CA PRO A 189 9.13 -20.22 23.34
C PRO A 189 10.27 -19.18 23.39
N ASN A 190 11.39 -19.55 24.01
CA ASN A 190 12.63 -18.75 24.01
C ASN A 190 13.41 -18.82 22.69
N THR A 191 12.75 -19.18 21.58
CA THR A 191 13.34 -19.23 20.24
C THR A 191 12.98 -17.98 19.45
N THR A 192 13.64 -17.76 18.31
CA THR A 192 13.20 -16.75 17.36
C THR A 192 11.75 -17.03 16.92
N HIS A 193 10.90 -16.01 17.01
CA HIS A 193 9.51 -16.16 16.60
C HIS A 193 9.40 -16.35 15.09
N THR A 194 8.47 -17.21 14.66
CA THR A 194 8.15 -17.42 13.24
C THR A 194 6.76 -16.90 12.87
N LEU A 195 6.19 -16.05 13.72
CA LEU A 195 4.91 -15.39 13.43
C LEU A 195 5.07 -14.56 12.13
N PRO A 196 4.09 -14.64 11.21
CA PRO A 196 4.08 -13.81 10.01
C PRO A 196 4.22 -12.34 10.38
N VAL A 197 4.93 -11.57 9.56
CA VAL A 197 4.97 -10.12 9.72
C VAL A 197 3.68 -9.50 9.19
N ASN A 198 3.31 -8.33 9.72
CA ASN A 198 2.20 -7.53 9.21
C ASN A 198 2.44 -7.09 7.75
N ALA A 199 1.36 -6.69 7.07
CA ALA A 199 1.35 -6.16 5.71
C ALA A 199 2.52 -5.19 5.47
N THR A 200 3.31 -5.51 4.45
CA THR A 200 4.60 -4.85 4.14
C THR A 200 4.50 -3.89 2.96
N HIS A 201 3.47 -4.05 2.14
CA HIS A 201 3.28 -3.29 0.91
C HIS A 201 1.95 -2.56 0.90
N ARG A 202 1.95 -1.37 0.32
CA ARG A 202 0.75 -0.77 -0.26
C ARG A 202 0.67 -1.16 -1.73
N VAL A 203 -0.54 -1.32 -2.24
CA VAL A 203 -0.78 -1.66 -3.63
C VAL A 203 -1.48 -0.50 -4.30
N GLY A 204 -0.87 0.04 -5.35
CA GLY A 204 -1.45 1.08 -6.18
C GLY A 204 -1.62 0.61 -7.62
N VAL A 205 -2.50 1.30 -8.34
CA VAL A 205 -2.76 1.08 -9.75
C VAL A 205 -2.64 2.39 -10.52
N GLY A 206 -2.19 2.30 -11.77
CA GLY A 206 -2.32 3.35 -12.77
C GLY A 206 -3.00 2.79 -14.01
N ALA A 207 -4.01 3.50 -14.50
CA ALA A 207 -4.81 3.07 -15.63
C ALA A 207 -4.37 3.81 -16.91
N PHE A 208 -3.79 3.08 -17.85
CA PHE A 208 -3.62 3.56 -19.22
C PHE A 208 -4.91 3.30 -20.00
N ILE A 209 -5.53 4.36 -20.48
CA ILE A 209 -6.73 4.33 -21.31
C ILE A 209 -6.47 5.21 -22.51
N MET A 210 -6.74 4.68 -23.70
CA MET A 210 -6.60 5.42 -24.94
C MET A 210 -7.83 5.17 -25.82
N ASN A 211 -8.33 6.24 -26.44
CA ASN A 211 -9.43 6.15 -27.40
C ASN A 211 -8.92 5.89 -28.83
N ASP A 212 -9.85 5.69 -29.77
CA ASP A 212 -9.52 5.40 -31.17
C ASP A 212 -8.82 6.57 -31.92
N LYS A 213 -8.85 7.78 -31.34
CA LYS A 213 -8.16 8.98 -31.86
C LYS A 213 -6.72 9.10 -31.35
N ARG A 214 -6.22 8.10 -30.62
CA ARG A 214 -4.91 8.12 -29.94
C ARG A 214 -4.78 9.22 -28.87
N GLU A 215 -5.89 9.53 -28.22
CA GLU A 215 -5.90 10.42 -27.06
C GLU A 215 -5.94 9.56 -25.79
N VAL A 216 -5.08 9.88 -24.83
CA VAL A 216 -5.03 9.23 -23.52
C VAL A 216 -5.94 9.96 -22.53
N LEU A 217 -6.61 9.21 -21.66
CA LEU A 217 -7.35 9.81 -20.56
C LEU A 217 -6.36 10.31 -19.51
N ALA A 218 -6.36 11.62 -19.26
CA ALA A 218 -5.42 12.26 -18.36
C ALA A 218 -6.12 13.15 -17.33
N VAL A 219 -5.53 13.21 -16.13
CA VAL A 219 -6.04 13.99 -15.00
C VAL A 219 -4.95 14.88 -14.40
N GLN A 220 -5.37 15.95 -13.73
CA GLN A 220 -4.56 16.79 -12.85
C GLN A 220 -5.13 16.74 -11.43
N GLU A 221 -4.29 16.54 -10.42
CA GLU A 221 -4.72 16.46 -9.01
C GLU A 221 -4.88 17.85 -8.38
N LYS A 222 -5.94 18.05 -7.59
CA LYS A 222 -6.13 19.23 -6.72
C LYS A 222 -5.26 19.21 -5.47
N SER A 223 -4.61 18.10 -5.16
CA SER A 223 -3.84 17.89 -3.93
C SER A 223 -2.53 17.16 -4.21
N GLY A 224 -1.73 16.92 -3.16
CA GLY A 224 -0.45 16.23 -3.30
C GLY A 224 0.68 17.08 -3.89
N VAL A 225 1.74 16.40 -4.33
CA VAL A 225 3.01 17.02 -4.77
C VAL A 225 2.87 17.69 -6.14
N LEU A 226 1.89 17.26 -6.95
CA LEU A 226 1.69 17.75 -8.31
C LEU A 226 0.67 18.91 -8.41
N ARG A 227 0.00 19.24 -7.31
CA ARG A 227 -1.00 20.32 -7.25
C ARG A 227 -0.47 21.63 -7.82
N GLY A 228 -1.20 22.22 -8.78
CA GLY A 228 -0.89 23.52 -9.35
C GLY A 228 0.38 23.55 -10.21
N LEU A 229 0.99 22.40 -10.51
CA LEU A 229 2.14 22.29 -11.41
C LEU A 229 1.71 22.10 -12.87
N GLY A 230 0.41 21.92 -13.15
CA GLY A 230 -0.11 21.68 -14.49
C GLY A 230 0.34 20.36 -15.10
N VAL A 231 0.76 19.39 -14.29
CA VAL A 231 1.23 18.07 -14.74
C VAL A 231 0.04 17.16 -14.96
N TRP A 232 -0.11 16.66 -16.18
CA TRP A 232 -1.09 15.64 -16.53
C TRP A 232 -0.51 14.25 -16.28
N LYS A 233 -1.26 13.42 -15.57
CA LYS A 233 -0.93 12.02 -15.28
C LYS A 233 -2.07 11.10 -15.70
N PHE A 234 -1.80 9.80 -15.76
CA PHE A 234 -2.84 8.79 -15.85
C PHE A 234 -3.71 8.78 -14.58
N PRO A 235 -4.98 8.31 -14.65
CA PRO A 235 -5.73 7.99 -13.45
C PRO A 235 -5.00 6.97 -12.59
N THR A 236 -4.93 7.21 -11.28
CA THR A 236 -4.19 6.35 -10.36
C THR A 236 -4.86 6.32 -9.00
N GLY A 237 -4.84 5.17 -8.33
CA GLY A 237 -5.23 5.12 -6.93
C GLY A 237 -4.69 3.90 -6.20
N VAL A 238 -5.29 3.61 -5.05
CA VAL A 238 -4.83 2.57 -4.12
C VAL A 238 -5.88 1.46 -4.11
N ILE A 239 -5.42 0.22 -4.14
CA ILE A 239 -6.30 -0.94 -4.00
C ILE A 239 -6.75 -1.06 -2.55
N GLU A 240 -8.07 -1.18 -2.36
CA GLU A 240 -8.67 -1.33 -1.04
C GLU A 240 -8.45 -2.73 -0.45
N PRO A 241 -8.50 -2.90 0.89
CA PRO A 241 -8.42 -4.22 1.49
C PRO A 241 -9.48 -5.19 0.95
N GLY A 242 -9.04 -6.29 0.34
CA GLY A 242 -9.91 -7.31 -0.25
C GLY A 242 -10.39 -7.02 -1.68
N GLU A 243 -9.95 -5.91 -2.27
CA GLU A 243 -10.27 -5.55 -3.66
C GLU A 243 -9.28 -6.17 -4.66
N ASP A 244 -9.79 -6.65 -5.80
CA ASP A 244 -8.95 -7.16 -6.89
C ASP A 244 -8.36 -6.01 -7.71
N ILE A 245 -7.12 -6.19 -8.20
CA ILE A 245 -6.38 -5.17 -8.99
C ILE A 245 -7.19 -4.67 -10.21
N ASN A 246 -7.81 -5.59 -10.94
CA ASN A 246 -8.62 -5.26 -12.11
C ASN A 246 -9.89 -4.45 -11.75
N VAL A 247 -10.51 -4.77 -10.62
CA VAL A 247 -11.69 -4.06 -10.11
C VAL A 247 -11.31 -2.67 -9.65
N GLY A 248 -10.25 -2.54 -8.84
CA GLY A 248 -9.78 -1.24 -8.36
C GLY A 248 -9.33 -0.32 -9.50
N ALA A 249 -8.64 -0.84 -10.52
CA ALA A 249 -8.26 -0.02 -11.67
C ALA A 249 -9.47 0.55 -12.44
N VAL A 250 -10.56 -0.22 -12.56
CA VAL A 250 -11.82 0.25 -13.18
C VAL A 250 -12.54 1.25 -12.27
N ARG A 251 -12.61 0.98 -10.96
CA ARG A 251 -13.19 1.89 -9.96
C ARG A 251 -12.53 3.26 -9.99
N GLU A 252 -11.20 3.30 -9.90
CA GLU A 252 -10.42 4.55 -9.86
C GLU A 252 -10.68 5.43 -11.09
N VAL A 253 -10.74 4.81 -12.29
CA VAL A 253 -11.08 5.55 -13.52
C VAL A 253 -12.49 6.12 -13.45
N LYS A 254 -13.46 5.33 -12.99
CA LYS A 254 -14.84 5.77 -12.88
C LYS A 254 -15.00 6.91 -11.88
N GLU A 255 -14.35 6.80 -10.72
CA GLU A 255 -14.36 7.81 -9.66
C GLU A 255 -13.72 9.11 -10.13
N GLU A 256 -12.49 9.08 -10.64
CA GLU A 256 -11.77 10.31 -11.01
C GLU A 256 -12.38 11.02 -12.24
N THR A 257 -12.89 10.26 -13.21
CA THR A 257 -13.19 10.78 -14.56
C THR A 257 -14.62 10.60 -15.03
N GLY A 258 -15.41 9.76 -14.37
CA GLY A 258 -16.76 9.38 -14.80
C GLY A 258 -16.81 8.38 -15.97
N ILE A 259 -15.67 8.04 -16.57
CA ILE A 259 -15.57 7.13 -17.71
C ILE A 259 -15.84 5.68 -17.28
N ASP A 260 -16.72 5.01 -18.01
CA ASP A 260 -16.89 3.57 -17.92
C ASP A 260 -15.79 2.90 -18.74
N ALA A 261 -15.14 1.92 -18.15
CA ALA A 261 -14.06 1.20 -18.79
C ALA A 261 -14.08 -0.27 -18.36
N GLU A 262 -13.47 -1.12 -19.17
CA GLU A 262 -13.22 -2.51 -18.81
C GLU A 262 -11.72 -2.79 -18.73
N PHE A 263 -11.36 -3.69 -17.83
CA PHE A 263 -9.99 -4.12 -17.65
C PHE A 263 -9.55 -5.06 -18.79
N VAL A 264 -8.34 -4.83 -19.32
CA VAL A 264 -7.74 -5.68 -20.36
C VAL A 264 -6.61 -6.54 -19.78
N GLU A 265 -5.55 -5.90 -19.28
CA GLU A 265 -4.37 -6.59 -18.75
C GLU A 265 -3.50 -5.70 -17.86
N VAL A 266 -2.70 -6.33 -17.00
CA VAL A 266 -1.57 -5.67 -16.34
C VAL A 266 -0.40 -5.66 -17.32
N LEU A 267 0.11 -4.48 -17.68
CA LEU A 267 1.24 -4.33 -18.59
C LEU A 267 2.58 -4.45 -17.88
N ALA A 268 2.68 -3.87 -16.68
CA ALA A 268 3.90 -3.85 -15.89
C ALA A 268 3.57 -3.64 -14.42
N PHE A 269 4.54 -3.86 -13.56
CA PHE A 269 4.47 -3.37 -12.18
C PHE A 269 5.83 -2.85 -11.75
N ARG A 270 5.81 -1.93 -10.80
CA ARG A 270 6.99 -1.32 -10.19
C ARG A 270 6.98 -1.60 -8.69
N GLN A 271 8.17 -1.83 -8.13
CA GLN A 271 8.37 -1.81 -6.69
C GLN A 271 9.16 -0.57 -6.26
N SER A 272 8.82 0.00 -5.11
CA SER A 272 9.70 0.90 -4.34
C SER A 272 9.68 0.59 -2.86
N HIS A 273 10.70 1.05 -2.14
CA HIS A 273 10.84 0.85 -0.71
C HIS A 273 10.81 2.19 0.03
N LYS A 274 10.42 2.13 1.31
CA LYS A 274 10.45 3.27 2.25
C LYS A 274 9.66 4.49 1.76
N ALA A 275 8.48 4.25 1.23
CA ALA A 275 7.62 5.32 0.73
C ALA A 275 6.74 5.89 1.85
N PHE A 276 5.77 5.10 2.33
CA PHE A 276 4.80 5.53 3.32
C PHE A 276 4.95 4.71 4.60
N PHE A 277 5.34 5.37 5.71
CA PHE A 277 5.61 4.72 7.01
C PHE A 277 6.55 3.50 6.90
N ASP A 278 7.66 3.66 6.18
CA ASP A 278 8.66 2.62 5.90
C ASP A 278 8.13 1.37 5.17
N LYS A 279 6.88 1.40 4.68
CA LYS A 279 6.33 0.35 3.82
C LYS A 279 6.85 0.47 2.40
N SER A 280 6.80 -0.65 1.70
CA SER A 280 7.10 -0.72 0.27
C SER A 280 5.82 -0.44 -0.53
N ASP A 281 5.95 -0.09 -1.80
CA ASP A 281 4.83 0.03 -2.74
C ASP A 281 5.00 -0.98 -3.86
N LEU A 282 3.89 -1.59 -4.26
CA LEU A 282 3.72 -2.20 -5.56
C LEU A 282 2.77 -1.32 -6.37
N PHE A 283 3.19 -0.91 -7.57
CA PHE A 283 2.37 -0.09 -8.46
C PHE A 283 2.15 -0.84 -9.76
N PHE A 284 0.90 -1.20 -10.05
CA PHE A 284 0.50 -1.97 -11.23
C PHE A 284 0.00 -1.04 -12.34
N VAL A 285 0.54 -1.23 -13.54
CA VAL A 285 0.17 -0.49 -14.74
C VAL A 285 -0.87 -1.33 -15.48
N CYS A 286 -2.10 -0.84 -15.54
CA CYS A 286 -3.24 -1.56 -16.09
C CYS A 286 -3.66 -0.91 -17.42
N LEU A 287 -3.84 -1.72 -18.46
CA LEU A 287 -4.51 -1.31 -19.69
C LEU A 287 -6.00 -1.49 -19.52
N LEU A 288 -6.76 -0.43 -19.76
CA LEU A 288 -8.21 -0.43 -19.76
C LEU A 288 -8.74 0.02 -21.13
N ARG A 289 -9.88 -0.53 -21.55
CA ARG A 289 -10.59 -0.12 -22.76
C ARG A 289 -11.78 0.76 -22.37
N PRO A 290 -11.93 1.97 -22.93
CA PRO A 290 -13.06 2.84 -22.62
C PRO A 290 -14.34 2.29 -23.25
N LEU A 291 -15.44 2.42 -22.52
CA LEU A 291 -16.80 2.08 -22.94
C LEU A 291 -17.69 3.33 -23.07
N SER A 292 -17.28 4.44 -22.46
CA SER A 292 -17.86 5.77 -22.64
C SER A 292 -16.77 6.82 -22.81
N TYR A 293 -17.15 8.04 -23.23
CA TYR A 293 -16.20 9.10 -23.59
C TYR A 293 -16.51 10.46 -22.94
N ASP A 294 -17.71 10.61 -22.38
CA ASP A 294 -18.14 11.86 -21.73
C ASP A 294 -17.56 11.94 -20.32
N ILE A 295 -16.65 12.90 -20.13
CA ILE A 295 -15.94 13.08 -18.87
C ILE A 295 -16.83 13.81 -17.86
N THR A 296 -16.94 13.24 -16.67
CA THR A 296 -17.50 13.89 -15.48
C THR A 296 -16.50 13.73 -14.34
N LYS A 297 -15.61 14.71 -14.19
CA LYS A 297 -14.51 14.65 -13.22
C LYS A 297 -15.02 14.73 -11.77
N GLN A 298 -14.33 14.04 -10.86
CA GLN A 298 -14.58 14.18 -9.43
C GLN A 298 -14.03 15.51 -8.88
N ASP A 299 -14.94 16.44 -8.58
CA ASP A 299 -14.57 17.80 -8.16
C ASP A 299 -13.87 17.88 -6.80
N SER A 300 -13.97 16.88 -5.93
CA SER A 300 -13.24 16.88 -4.65
C SER A 300 -11.72 16.74 -4.84
N GLU A 301 -11.29 16.02 -5.88
CA GLU A 301 -9.90 15.55 -6.01
C GLU A 301 -9.24 15.96 -7.34
N ILE A 302 -10.01 16.05 -8.43
CA ILE A 302 -9.48 16.26 -9.77
C ILE A 302 -9.69 17.72 -10.22
N GLU A 303 -8.57 18.38 -10.54
CA GLU A 303 -8.52 19.77 -10.99
C GLU A 303 -9.07 19.85 -12.41
N ALA A 304 -8.51 19.04 -13.30
CA ALA A 304 -8.90 18.93 -14.69
C ALA A 304 -8.80 17.47 -15.17
N CYS A 305 -9.65 17.10 -16.12
CA CYS A 305 -9.65 15.79 -16.76
C CYS A 305 -9.95 15.98 -18.26
N GLN A 306 -9.19 15.33 -19.13
CA GLN A 306 -9.40 15.42 -20.58
C GLN A 306 -8.89 14.18 -21.32
N TRP A 307 -9.38 14.00 -22.54
CA TRP A 307 -8.71 13.21 -23.56
C TRP A 307 -7.58 14.04 -24.17
N MET A 308 -6.34 13.62 -23.99
CA MET A 308 -5.14 14.34 -24.40
C MET A 308 -4.41 13.58 -25.51
N PRO A 309 -4.06 14.20 -26.66
CA PRO A 309 -3.25 13.53 -27.69
C PRO A 309 -1.99 12.90 -27.08
N VAL A 310 -1.72 11.63 -27.41
CA VAL A 310 -0.65 10.88 -26.76
C VAL A 310 0.73 11.50 -26.97
N GLU A 311 0.94 12.14 -28.12
CA GLU A 311 2.16 12.89 -28.44
C GLU A 311 2.31 14.14 -27.55
N GLU A 312 1.21 14.82 -27.23
CA GLU A 312 1.19 15.96 -26.32
C GLU A 312 1.47 15.50 -24.88
N PHE A 313 0.83 14.42 -24.44
CA PHE A 313 1.08 13.81 -23.13
C PHE A 313 2.56 13.41 -22.99
N ALA A 314 3.12 12.78 -24.04
CA ALA A 314 4.52 12.37 -24.08
C ALA A 314 5.47 13.57 -24.02
N ALA A 315 5.13 14.67 -24.68
CA ALA A 315 5.98 15.87 -24.77
C ALA A 315 6.07 16.66 -23.46
N GLN A 316 5.23 16.36 -22.45
CA GLN A 316 5.30 17.02 -21.15
C GLN A 316 6.71 16.92 -20.55
N PRO A 317 7.30 18.04 -20.07
CA PRO A 317 8.63 18.03 -19.45
C PRO A 317 8.74 17.05 -18.28
N PHE A 318 7.64 16.85 -17.54
CA PHE A 318 7.58 15.87 -16.45
C PHE A 318 7.76 14.43 -16.98
N VAL A 319 7.04 14.05 -18.03
CA VAL A 319 7.12 12.71 -18.63
C VAL A 319 8.51 12.44 -19.22
N GLN A 320 9.11 13.44 -19.87
CA GLN A 320 10.47 13.34 -20.42
C GLN A 320 11.55 13.20 -19.34
N LYS A 321 11.34 13.78 -18.16
CA LYS A 321 12.30 13.77 -17.06
C LYS A 321 12.17 12.55 -16.14
N HIS A 322 10.97 12.00 -15.98
CA HIS A 322 10.69 10.94 -15.01
C HIS A 322 10.49 9.59 -15.69
N GLU A 323 11.48 8.71 -15.53
CA GLU A 323 11.56 7.42 -16.22
C GLU A 323 10.33 6.52 -16.05
N LEU A 324 9.69 6.54 -14.87
CA LEU A 324 8.51 5.70 -14.62
C LEU A 324 7.39 6.01 -15.61
N VAL A 325 6.99 7.27 -15.74
CA VAL A 325 5.86 7.66 -16.61
C VAL A 325 6.23 7.43 -18.07
N LYS A 326 7.49 7.67 -18.43
CA LYS A 326 8.04 7.34 -19.75
C LYS A 326 7.91 5.85 -20.06
N TYR A 327 8.36 4.96 -19.18
CA TYR A 327 8.26 3.52 -19.40
C TYR A 327 6.81 3.01 -19.40
N ILE A 328 5.93 3.59 -18.57
CA ILE A 328 4.49 3.31 -18.61
C ILE A 328 3.94 3.61 -20.01
N LEU A 329 4.30 4.77 -20.57
CA LEU A 329 3.85 5.15 -21.89
C LEU A 329 4.44 4.23 -22.98
N GLU A 330 5.74 3.94 -22.91
CA GLU A 330 6.41 3.06 -23.88
C GLU A 330 5.83 1.64 -23.89
N VAL A 331 5.58 1.03 -22.72
CA VAL A 331 4.98 -0.31 -22.64
C VAL A 331 3.53 -0.30 -23.14
N SER A 332 2.78 0.75 -22.84
CA SER A 332 1.40 0.90 -23.28
C SER A 332 1.31 1.08 -24.80
N LEU A 333 2.17 1.92 -25.38
CA LEU A 333 2.27 2.07 -26.83
C LEU A 333 2.78 0.81 -27.51
N ALA A 334 3.71 0.06 -26.90
CA ALA A 334 4.11 -1.24 -27.43
C ALA A 334 2.97 -2.27 -27.44
N LYS A 335 2.01 -2.17 -26.52
CA LYS A 335 0.79 -2.99 -26.53
C LYS A 335 -0.20 -2.57 -27.61
N VAL A 336 -0.37 -1.26 -27.82
CA VAL A 336 -1.27 -0.73 -28.84
C VAL A 336 -0.73 -0.97 -30.25
N ASP A 337 0.55 -0.67 -30.48
CA ASP A 337 1.13 -0.56 -31.82
C ASP A 337 1.99 -1.77 -32.22
N LYS A 338 2.33 -2.66 -31.29
CA LYS A 338 3.24 -3.80 -31.52
C LYS A 338 2.70 -5.07 -30.87
N GLU A 339 3.55 -6.10 -30.78
CA GLU A 339 3.18 -7.39 -30.18
C GLU A 339 3.50 -7.49 -28.68
N TYR A 340 3.26 -6.45 -27.88
CA TYR A 340 3.38 -6.60 -26.42
C TYR A 340 2.18 -7.41 -25.86
N ALA A 341 2.44 -8.32 -24.91
CA ALA A 341 1.39 -8.95 -24.12
C ALA A 341 1.69 -8.78 -22.64
N GLY A 342 0.72 -8.18 -21.95
CA GLY A 342 0.69 -8.15 -20.50
C GLY A 342 0.13 -9.43 -19.90
N PHE A 343 -0.41 -9.28 -18.70
CA PHE A 343 -0.92 -10.35 -17.85
C PHE A 343 -2.43 -10.18 -17.69
N SER A 344 -3.20 -11.10 -18.25
CA SER A 344 -4.65 -11.14 -18.11
C SER A 344 -5.04 -12.04 -16.94
N PRO A 345 -6.08 -11.69 -16.16
CA PRO A 345 -6.57 -12.53 -15.08
C PRO A 345 -7.28 -13.78 -15.64
N ILE A 346 -6.98 -14.94 -15.07
CA ILE A 346 -7.77 -16.16 -15.20
C ILE A 346 -8.30 -16.58 -13.84
N SER A 347 -9.57 -16.99 -13.80
CA SER A 347 -10.15 -17.53 -12.57
C SER A 347 -9.66 -18.96 -12.33
N ILE A 348 -9.05 -19.20 -11.18
CA ILE A 348 -8.61 -20.52 -10.75
C ILE A 348 -9.33 -20.92 -9.47
N LYS A 349 -9.56 -22.22 -9.29
CA LYS A 349 -10.09 -22.77 -8.04
C LYS A 349 -8.94 -23.00 -7.06
N SER A 350 -9.11 -22.52 -5.83
CA SER A 350 -8.18 -22.84 -4.75
C SER A 350 -8.25 -24.33 -4.39
N ALA A 351 -7.10 -24.94 -4.10
CA ALA A 351 -7.05 -26.32 -3.61
C ALA A 351 -7.49 -26.46 -2.14
N PHE A 352 -7.71 -25.34 -1.45
CA PHE A 352 -7.96 -25.30 0.00
C PHE A 352 -9.27 -24.62 0.38
N THR A 353 -9.93 -23.96 -0.56
CA THR A 353 -11.17 -23.20 -0.35
C THR A 353 -12.04 -23.26 -1.60
N ASP A 354 -13.37 -23.16 -1.45
CA ASP A 354 -14.30 -23.07 -2.60
C ASP A 354 -14.28 -21.69 -3.29
N LYS A 355 -13.40 -20.79 -2.83
CA LYS A 355 -13.25 -19.44 -3.39
C LYS A 355 -12.44 -19.50 -4.68
N LEU A 356 -12.89 -18.72 -5.67
CA LEU A 356 -12.11 -18.42 -6.86
C LEU A 356 -11.01 -17.42 -6.52
N SER A 357 -9.85 -17.55 -7.16
CA SER A 357 -8.80 -16.54 -7.15
C SER A 357 -8.42 -16.16 -8.57
N LEU A 358 -7.91 -14.94 -8.74
CA LEU A 358 -7.41 -14.46 -10.03
C LEU A 358 -5.91 -14.74 -10.14
N PHE A 359 -5.53 -15.45 -11.21
CA PHE A 359 -4.13 -15.66 -11.59
C PHE A 359 -3.83 -14.84 -12.84
N TYR A 360 -2.94 -13.86 -12.69
CA TYR A 360 -2.54 -12.97 -13.77
C TYR A 360 -1.39 -13.61 -14.54
N MET A 361 -1.56 -13.84 -15.84
CA MET A 361 -0.54 -14.47 -16.68
C MET A 361 -0.59 -13.98 -18.12
N ASN A 362 0.56 -14.06 -18.81
CA ASN A 362 0.61 -13.87 -20.25
C ASN A 362 0.00 -15.10 -20.94
N ARG A 363 -1.31 -15.01 -21.21
CA ARG A 363 -2.09 -16.08 -21.83
C ARG A 363 -1.71 -16.30 -23.29
N ARG A 364 -1.45 -15.22 -24.04
CA ARG A 364 -1.12 -15.29 -25.46
C ARG A 364 0.11 -16.16 -25.71
N ASP A 365 1.18 -15.94 -24.96
CA ASP A 365 2.44 -16.65 -25.19
C ASP A 365 2.36 -18.09 -24.66
N LEU A 366 1.53 -18.36 -23.65
CA LEU A 366 1.20 -19.71 -23.21
C LEU A 366 0.39 -20.49 -24.28
N ASP A 367 -0.61 -19.85 -24.90
CA ASP A 367 -1.42 -20.45 -25.96
C ASP A 367 -0.56 -20.75 -27.20
N LYS A 368 0.33 -19.82 -27.58
CA LYS A 368 1.33 -20.03 -28.63
C LYS A 368 2.26 -21.21 -28.31
N ALA A 369 2.76 -21.30 -27.07
CA ALA A 369 3.67 -22.37 -26.67
C ALA A 369 2.99 -23.75 -26.60
N SER A 370 1.69 -23.79 -26.29
CA SER A 370 0.91 -25.03 -26.20
C SER A 370 0.40 -25.55 -27.56
N GLY A 371 0.67 -24.84 -28.65
CA GLY A 371 0.17 -25.20 -29.99
C GLY A 371 -1.34 -25.05 -30.14
N SER A 372 -2.00 -24.37 -29.20
CA SER A 372 -3.44 -24.10 -29.25
C SER A 372 -3.72 -22.85 -30.10
N SER A 373 -3.36 -22.92 -31.39
CA SER A 373 -4.00 -22.04 -32.38
C SER A 373 -5.47 -22.44 -32.48
N SER A 374 -6.36 -21.67 -31.85
CA SER A 374 -7.79 -21.74 -32.13
C SER A 374 -8.01 -21.66 -33.64
N GLN A 375 -8.52 -22.74 -34.23
CA GLN A 375 -9.15 -22.71 -35.55
C GLN A 375 -10.49 -21.99 -35.49
#